data_AF-A0A327RR81-F1
#
_entry.id   AF-A0A327RR81-F1
#
_cell.length_a   1.000
_cell.length_b   1.000
_cell.length_c   1.000
_cell.angle_alpha   90.00
_cell.angle_beta   90.00
_cell.angle_gamma   90.00
#
_symmetry.space_group_name_H-M   'P 1'
#
loop_
_entity.id
_entity.type
_entity.pdbx_description
1 polymer ?
#
loop_
_entity_poly.entity_id
_entity_poly.type
_entity_poly.pdbx_seq_one_letter_code
_entity_poly.pdbx_strand_id
1 'polypeptide(L)'
;MKKLINNSIYLLGLLLVLVSCDDKELVTLNADANTVLSVSNQTLVLTEELADTEVLTLSWTDPDYGFDAAANYKIQIDFTGGDFSAPQSISAGSDLSKVLLGQELNAKLLSLGIVPNTATDIDFRIQTTLSPNTVMYSDAKTINITAYSSLLDLSTNLGVVGSGTPGGWDAGSDRPILDIPFYTTSTTNQYVAYATLRTGEIKFRKDNLWTENFGDDGNDGTLEANGANIAVTAGSYKITVMTDDSATPLSYTMEPFSWGLVGDGTPNGWNGPDTPLTYNSYQDNFKAAVTLTDGEMKFRFNNDWGVNFGDDGLDGTLEGGGANIPVSAGHYIVTLDLNTQTYELEATDVWGLVGDAAPNGWDGPNLKFLPDFGINEGFYYINGVTLTNGEIKVRQNDAWGLNYGDDGNDGIMEQNGANIPVTAGTYNIVFDFSGASPMISLNEWQ
;
A
#
# COMPACT_ATOMS: atom_id res chain seq x y z
N MET A 1 -30.08 -51.02 83.12
CA MET A 1 -29.94 -50.86 81.66
C MET A 1 -30.89 -49.83 81.04
N LYS A 2 -32.17 -49.73 81.44
CA LYS A 2 -33.11 -48.73 80.85
C LYS A 2 -32.78 -47.24 81.12
N LYS A 3 -32.14 -46.89 82.25
CA LYS A 3 -31.74 -45.50 82.55
C LYS A 3 -30.52 -44.99 81.77
N LEU A 4 -29.63 -45.89 81.33
CA LEU A 4 -28.43 -45.52 80.57
C LEU A 4 -28.77 -45.24 79.09
N ILE A 5 -29.75 -45.96 78.53
CA ILE A 5 -30.22 -45.77 77.15
C ILE A 5 -30.93 -44.43 76.96
N ASN A 6 -31.75 -44.00 77.93
CA ASN A 6 -32.42 -42.69 77.83
C ASN A 6 -31.43 -41.52 77.89
N ASN A 7 -30.39 -41.57 78.72
CA ASN A 7 -29.39 -40.50 78.77
C ASN A 7 -28.50 -40.45 77.52
N SER A 8 -28.26 -41.59 76.85
CA SER A 8 -27.55 -41.64 75.57
C SER A 8 -28.38 -41.08 74.40
N ILE A 9 -29.71 -41.21 74.43
CA ILE A 9 -30.60 -40.64 73.40
C ILE A 9 -30.69 -39.11 73.53
N TYR A 10 -30.66 -38.56 74.75
CA TYR A 10 -30.58 -37.11 74.95
C TYR A 10 -29.21 -36.54 74.55
N LEU A 11 -28.11 -37.26 74.75
CA LEU A 11 -26.78 -36.81 74.35
C LEU A 11 -26.55 -36.92 72.83
N LEU A 12 -27.18 -37.90 72.15
CA LEU A 12 -27.12 -38.05 70.70
C LEU A 12 -28.09 -37.11 69.97
N GLY A 13 -29.22 -36.75 70.61
CA GLY A 13 -30.14 -35.72 70.12
C GLY A 13 -29.60 -34.29 70.23
N LEU A 14 -28.73 -34.03 71.23
CA LEU A 14 -28.08 -32.72 71.40
C LEU A 14 -26.89 -32.51 70.45
N LEU A 15 -26.32 -33.59 69.89
CA LEU A 15 -25.20 -33.53 68.95
C LEU A 15 -25.61 -33.27 67.49
N LEU A 16 -26.91 -33.35 67.17
CA LEU A 16 -27.45 -33.17 65.81
C LEU A 16 -27.89 -31.73 65.50
N VAL A 17 -27.71 -30.79 66.44
CA VAL A 17 -28.17 -29.39 66.29
C VAL A 17 -27.03 -28.39 66.04
N LEU A 18 -25.80 -28.87 65.79
CA LEU A 18 -24.62 -28.01 65.54
C LEU A 18 -24.14 -27.99 64.08
N VAL A 19 -24.95 -28.45 63.14
CA VAL A 19 -24.72 -28.15 61.72
C VAL A 19 -25.28 -26.75 61.47
N SER A 20 -24.50 -25.73 61.83
CA SER A 20 -24.67 -24.37 61.32
C SER A 20 -24.34 -24.42 59.83
N CYS A 21 -25.37 -24.41 58.98
CA CYS A 21 -25.20 -23.91 57.63
C CYS A 21 -24.81 -22.44 57.78
N ASP A 22 -23.56 -22.08 57.50
CA ASP A 22 -23.24 -20.69 57.21
C ASP A 22 -24.08 -20.32 55.99
N ASP A 23 -25.13 -19.52 56.20
CA ASP A 23 -25.84 -18.84 55.12
C ASP A 23 -24.83 -17.87 54.48
N LYS A 24 -24.06 -18.37 53.52
CA LYS A 24 -23.28 -17.53 52.64
C LYS A 24 -24.28 -16.79 51.76
N GLU A 25 -24.46 -15.50 52.00
CA GLU A 25 -25.04 -14.61 51.00
C GLU A 25 -24.20 -14.73 49.72
N LEU A 26 -24.74 -15.46 48.75
CA LEU A 26 -24.16 -15.56 47.43
C LEU A 26 -24.52 -14.26 46.71
N VAL A 27 -23.56 -13.35 46.63
CA VAL A 27 -23.63 -12.21 45.70
C VAL A 27 -23.60 -12.79 44.29
N THR A 28 -24.67 -12.59 43.54
CA THR A 28 -24.81 -13.10 42.17
C THR A 28 -24.85 -11.94 41.20
N LEU A 29 -24.32 -12.15 40.00
CA LEU A 29 -24.38 -11.17 38.93
C LEU A 29 -25.84 -10.87 38.57
N ASN A 30 -26.19 -9.59 38.52
CA ASN A 30 -27.46 -9.13 37.98
C ASN A 30 -27.59 -9.60 36.52
N ALA A 31 -28.59 -10.44 36.24
CA ALA A 31 -28.81 -10.99 34.91
C ALA A 31 -29.20 -9.93 33.87
N ASP A 32 -29.65 -8.76 34.32
CA ASP A 32 -30.04 -7.62 33.48
C ASP A 32 -28.90 -6.59 33.33
N ALA A 33 -27.70 -6.85 33.85
CA ALA A 33 -26.56 -5.95 33.73
C ALA A 33 -26.18 -5.71 32.27
N ASN A 34 -26.25 -4.46 31.81
CA ASN A 34 -25.90 -4.06 30.45
C ASN A 34 -25.21 -2.70 30.40
N THR A 35 -24.54 -2.43 29.28
CA THR A 35 -23.97 -1.12 28.98
C THR A 35 -24.54 -0.60 27.66
N VAL A 36 -24.80 0.70 27.59
CA VAL A 36 -25.38 1.36 26.42
C VAL A 36 -24.34 2.28 25.79
N LEU A 37 -23.92 1.97 24.57
CA LEU A 37 -22.97 2.78 23.80
C LEU A 37 -23.63 4.03 23.20
N SER A 38 -22.98 5.17 23.42
CA SER A 38 -23.27 6.48 22.83
C SER A 38 -22.07 6.97 22.04
N VAL A 39 -22.35 7.67 20.94
CA VAL A 39 -21.33 8.17 19.99
C VAL A 39 -21.57 9.66 19.76
N SER A 40 -20.50 10.46 19.68
CA SER A 40 -20.62 11.91 19.47
C SER A 40 -21.09 12.26 18.06
N ASN A 41 -20.77 11.43 17.07
CA ASN A 41 -21.11 11.61 15.66
C ASN A 41 -21.60 10.28 15.06
N GLN A 42 -22.60 10.35 14.17
CA GLN A 42 -23.12 9.19 13.43
C GLN A 42 -22.60 9.14 11.98
N THR A 43 -21.94 10.22 11.54
CA THR A 43 -21.27 10.33 10.25
C THR A 43 -19.93 11.00 10.45
N LEU A 44 -18.88 10.47 9.85
CA LEU A 44 -17.53 11.00 9.98
C LEU A 44 -16.77 10.88 8.66
N VAL A 45 -16.13 11.96 8.24
CA VAL A 45 -15.18 11.95 7.12
C VAL A 45 -13.83 12.27 7.71
N LEU A 46 -12.95 11.27 7.74
CA LEU A 46 -11.58 11.43 8.19
C LEU A 46 -10.75 11.98 7.02
N THR A 47 -9.87 12.91 7.33
CA THR A 47 -8.87 13.45 6.40
C THR A 47 -7.52 13.49 7.11
N GLU A 48 -6.44 13.58 6.34
CA GLU A 48 -5.08 13.70 6.89
C GLU A 48 -4.93 14.96 7.77
N GLU A 49 -5.58 16.07 7.41
CA GLU A 49 -5.61 17.30 8.21
C GLU A 49 -6.22 17.11 9.61
N LEU A 50 -7.08 16.09 9.77
CA LEU A 50 -7.72 15.75 11.04
C LEU A 50 -6.94 14.70 11.85
N ALA A 51 -5.79 14.23 11.37
CA ALA A 51 -5.00 13.14 11.97
C ALA A 51 -4.77 13.33 13.48
N ASP A 52 -4.35 14.53 13.89
CA ASP A 52 -4.04 14.87 15.28
C ASP A 52 -5.21 15.51 16.05
N THR A 53 -6.41 15.55 15.45
CA THR A 53 -7.60 16.16 16.07
C THR A 53 -8.51 15.10 16.68
N GLU A 54 -9.30 15.47 17.70
CA GLU A 54 -10.33 14.62 18.29
C GLU A 54 -11.53 14.51 17.34
N VAL A 55 -11.79 13.32 16.80
CA VAL A 55 -12.80 13.12 15.74
C VAL A 55 -14.05 12.36 16.21
N LEU A 56 -13.91 11.52 17.23
CA LEU A 56 -15.00 10.69 17.74
C LEU A 56 -14.85 10.47 19.25
N THR A 57 -15.93 10.71 19.99
CA THR A 57 -16.04 10.32 21.40
C THR A 57 -17.05 9.19 21.52
N LEU A 58 -16.60 8.09 22.11
CA LEU A 58 -17.42 6.94 22.49
C LEU A 58 -17.63 7.00 24.01
N SER A 59 -18.85 6.83 24.48
CA SER A 59 -19.16 6.76 25.91
C SER A 59 -20.20 5.68 26.19
N TRP A 60 -20.15 5.08 27.38
CA TRP A 60 -21.07 4.02 27.74
C TRP A 60 -21.49 4.08 29.21
N THR A 61 -22.67 3.54 29.50
CA THR A 61 -23.23 3.55 30.86
C THR A 61 -22.55 2.50 31.74
N ASP A 62 -22.31 2.84 33.00
CA ASP A 62 -21.82 1.85 33.99
C ASP A 62 -22.92 0.81 34.28
N PRO A 63 -22.70 -0.49 34.03
CA PRO A 63 -23.69 -1.52 34.32
C PRO A 63 -23.90 -1.72 35.83
N ASP A 64 -25.16 -1.91 36.23
CA ASP A 64 -25.48 -2.36 37.59
C ASP A 64 -25.31 -3.88 37.70
N TYR A 65 -24.14 -4.31 38.16
CA TYR A 65 -23.82 -5.73 38.36
C TYR A 65 -24.53 -6.36 39.56
N GLY A 66 -25.20 -5.57 40.41
CA GLY A 66 -25.71 -5.98 41.71
C GLY A 66 -24.63 -6.03 42.82
N PHE A 67 -23.40 -5.61 42.51
CA PHE A 67 -22.27 -5.50 43.42
C PHE A 67 -21.15 -4.61 42.85
N ASP A 68 -20.22 -4.16 43.70
CA ASP A 68 -19.05 -3.38 43.26
C ASP A 68 -18.06 -4.26 42.49
N ALA A 69 -17.99 -4.06 41.17
CA ALA A 69 -17.12 -4.81 40.29
C ALA A 69 -16.06 -3.91 39.62
N ALA A 70 -14.82 -4.39 39.54
CA ALA A 70 -13.76 -3.72 38.80
C ALA A 70 -13.77 -4.16 37.33
N ALA A 71 -14.70 -3.60 36.54
CA ALA A 71 -14.86 -3.92 35.14
C ALA A 71 -13.74 -3.33 34.26
N ASN A 72 -13.37 -4.06 33.22
CA ASN A 72 -12.53 -3.56 32.12
C ASN A 72 -13.31 -3.53 30.81
N TYR A 73 -13.11 -2.47 30.04
CA TYR A 73 -13.81 -2.21 28.80
C TYR A 73 -12.87 -2.22 27.60
N LYS A 74 -13.37 -2.78 26.49
CA LYS A 74 -12.78 -2.67 25.16
C LYS A 74 -13.84 -2.25 24.17
N ILE A 75 -13.48 -1.35 23.27
CA ILE A 75 -14.28 -1.03 22.09
C ILE A 75 -13.90 -2.04 21.01
N GLN A 76 -14.89 -2.69 20.42
CA GLN A 76 -14.75 -3.55 19.25
C GLN A 76 -15.36 -2.87 18.03
N ILE A 77 -14.68 -2.98 16.90
CA ILE A 77 -15.01 -2.34 15.62
C ILE A 77 -15.05 -3.44 14.57
N ASP A 78 -16.15 -3.51 13.81
CA ASP A 78 -16.34 -4.47 12.73
C ASP A 78 -17.22 -3.86 11.61
N PHE A 79 -17.25 -4.49 10.44
CA PHE A 79 -18.19 -4.11 9.38
C PHE A 79 -19.64 -4.30 9.87
N THR A 80 -20.54 -3.43 9.41
CA THR A 80 -21.95 -3.58 9.75
C THR A 80 -22.52 -4.92 9.30
N GLY A 81 -23.16 -5.62 10.24
CA GLY A 81 -23.68 -6.98 10.03
C GLY A 81 -22.66 -8.11 10.24
N GLY A 82 -21.41 -7.78 10.60
CA GLY A 82 -20.41 -8.74 11.07
C GLY A 82 -20.77 -9.38 12.42
N ASP A 83 -20.09 -10.46 12.77
CA ASP A 83 -20.29 -11.19 14.04
C ASP A 83 -19.26 -10.83 15.12
N PHE A 84 -18.32 -9.91 14.82
CA PHE A 84 -17.18 -9.55 15.65
C PHE A 84 -16.34 -10.78 16.04
N SER A 85 -16.19 -11.74 15.13
CA SER A 85 -15.26 -12.88 15.29
C SER A 85 -13.79 -12.46 15.15
N ALA A 86 -13.51 -11.44 14.33
CA ALA A 86 -12.18 -10.87 14.12
C ALA A 86 -12.18 -9.32 14.15
N PRO A 87 -12.68 -8.67 15.22
CA PRO A 87 -12.87 -7.23 15.24
C PRO A 87 -11.56 -6.50 15.52
N GLN A 88 -11.46 -5.26 15.03
CA GLN A 88 -10.44 -4.34 15.53
C GLN A 88 -10.82 -3.89 16.94
N SER A 89 -9.83 -3.81 17.84
CA SER A 89 -10.07 -3.52 19.25
C SER A 89 -9.25 -2.34 19.76
N ILE A 90 -9.88 -1.56 20.64
CA ILE A 90 -9.27 -0.44 21.38
C ILE A 90 -9.55 -0.64 22.87
N SER A 91 -8.51 -0.67 23.70
CA SER A 91 -8.66 -0.81 25.15
C SER A 91 -9.08 0.52 25.79
N ALA A 92 -10.04 0.46 26.72
CA ALA A 92 -10.49 1.61 27.51
C ALA A 92 -10.27 1.42 29.02
N GLY A 93 -9.74 0.28 29.46
CA GLY A 93 -9.48 0.04 30.89
C GLY A 93 -10.76 0.13 31.71
N SER A 94 -10.75 0.87 32.81
CA SER A 94 -11.93 1.12 33.66
C SER A 94 -12.72 2.37 33.27
N ASP A 95 -12.29 3.12 32.25
CA ASP A 95 -12.96 4.35 31.85
C ASP A 95 -14.33 4.04 31.23
N LEU A 96 -15.25 5.00 31.29
CA LEU A 96 -16.59 4.90 30.69
C LEU A 96 -16.72 5.75 29.41
N SER A 97 -15.59 6.29 28.94
CA SER A 97 -15.51 7.02 27.69
C SER A 97 -14.11 6.91 27.08
N LYS A 98 -14.05 7.10 25.77
CA LYS A 98 -12.81 7.15 25.00
C LYS A 98 -12.96 8.20 23.90
N VAL A 99 -11.99 9.10 23.83
CA VAL A 99 -11.82 10.03 22.71
C VAL A 99 -10.82 9.41 21.74
N LEU A 100 -11.14 9.42 20.44
CA LEU A 100 -10.30 8.91 19.37
C LEU A 100 -9.80 10.08 18.52
N LEU A 101 -8.49 10.04 18.22
CA LEU A 101 -7.87 10.92 17.24
C LEU A 101 -8.13 10.42 15.82
N GLY A 102 -8.08 11.33 14.84
CA GLY A 102 -8.27 11.00 13.42
C GLY A 102 -7.39 9.85 12.95
N GLN A 103 -6.09 9.92 13.25
CA GLN A 103 -5.11 8.90 12.85
C GLN A 103 -5.32 7.55 13.56
N GLU A 104 -5.69 7.57 14.85
CA GLU A 104 -5.92 6.34 15.63
C GLU A 104 -7.10 5.57 15.06
N LEU A 105 -8.20 6.28 14.79
CA LEU A 105 -9.39 5.69 14.19
C LEU A 105 -9.11 5.25 12.75
N ASN A 106 -8.46 6.09 11.93
CA ASN A 106 -8.13 5.75 10.54
C ASN A 106 -7.28 4.47 10.46
N ALA A 107 -6.24 4.35 11.29
CA ALA A 107 -5.40 3.14 11.32
C ALA A 107 -6.19 1.87 11.67
N LYS A 108 -7.15 1.94 12.60
CA LYS A 108 -8.03 0.80 12.93
C LYS A 108 -8.96 0.44 11.77
N LEU A 109 -9.50 1.44 11.09
CA LEU A 109 -10.38 1.24 9.94
C LEU A 109 -9.64 0.61 8.75
N LEU A 110 -8.43 1.07 8.45
CA LEU A 110 -7.58 0.46 7.42
C LEU A 110 -7.16 -0.96 7.80
N SER A 111 -6.83 -1.21 9.08
CA SER A 111 -6.52 -2.56 9.58
C SER A 111 -7.72 -3.52 9.55
N LEU A 112 -8.95 -2.99 9.53
CA LEU A 112 -10.18 -3.75 9.33
C LEU A 112 -10.40 -4.10 7.85
N GLY A 113 -9.65 -3.49 6.92
CA GLY A 113 -9.79 -3.69 5.47
C GLY A 113 -10.80 -2.76 4.80
N ILE A 114 -11.12 -1.61 5.41
CA ILE A 114 -11.99 -0.61 4.78
C ILE A 114 -11.27 0.00 3.57
N VAL A 115 -12.02 0.13 2.48
CA VAL A 115 -11.55 0.83 1.28
C VAL A 115 -11.51 2.34 1.57
N PRO A 116 -10.35 3.01 1.45
CA PRO A 116 -10.25 4.46 1.67
C PRO A 116 -11.16 5.28 0.76
N ASN A 117 -11.48 6.50 1.19
CA ASN A 117 -12.29 7.50 0.49
C ASN A 117 -13.71 7.02 0.11
N THR A 118 -14.16 5.91 0.68
CA THR A 118 -15.50 5.34 0.48
C THR A 118 -16.27 5.35 1.79
N ALA A 119 -17.43 6.00 1.81
CA ALA A 119 -18.31 5.99 2.97
C ALA A 119 -18.80 4.58 3.26
N THR A 120 -18.49 4.06 4.44
CA THR A 120 -18.76 2.68 4.85
C THR A 120 -19.43 2.68 6.22
N ASP A 121 -20.46 1.84 6.39
CA ASP A 121 -21.12 1.65 7.68
C ASP A 121 -20.30 0.68 8.55
N ILE A 122 -19.94 1.13 9.75
CA ILE A 122 -19.09 0.43 10.69
C ILE A 122 -19.78 0.32 12.05
N ASP A 123 -19.78 -0.88 12.60
CA ASP A 123 -20.40 -1.19 13.88
C ASP A 123 -19.38 -1.13 15.01
N PHE A 124 -19.71 -0.37 16.05
CA PHE A 124 -18.97 -0.29 17.30
C PHE A 124 -19.76 -0.97 18.41
N ARG A 125 -19.10 -1.78 19.26
CA ARG A 125 -19.71 -2.28 20.50
C ARG A 125 -18.72 -2.28 21.65
N ILE A 126 -19.25 -2.28 22.87
CA ILE A 126 -18.44 -2.37 24.09
C ILE A 126 -18.41 -3.80 24.58
N GLN A 127 -17.20 -4.33 24.75
CA GLN A 127 -16.95 -5.56 25.50
C GLN A 127 -16.62 -5.20 26.94
N THR A 128 -17.42 -5.67 27.88
CA THR A 128 -17.21 -5.55 29.33
C THR A 128 -16.66 -6.86 29.87
N THR A 129 -15.55 -6.81 30.61
CA THR A 129 -14.91 -7.98 31.22
C THR A 129 -14.86 -7.79 32.73
N LEU A 130 -15.54 -8.65 33.48
CA LEU A 130 -15.49 -8.70 34.95
C LEU A 130 -14.48 -9.72 35.46
N SER A 131 -14.34 -10.82 34.71
CA SER A 131 -13.36 -11.87 34.93
C SER A 131 -13.08 -12.59 33.60
N PRO A 132 -12.04 -13.44 33.51
CA PRO A 132 -11.79 -14.24 32.30
C PRO A 132 -12.97 -15.11 31.84
N ASN A 133 -13.92 -15.41 32.74
CA ASN A 133 -15.10 -16.23 32.47
C ASN A 133 -16.41 -15.43 32.42
N THR A 134 -16.35 -14.10 32.55
CA THR A 134 -17.53 -13.23 32.62
C THR A 134 -17.32 -12.03 31.72
N VAL A 135 -17.83 -12.16 30.50
CA VAL A 135 -17.76 -11.15 29.45
C VAL A 135 -19.19 -10.85 28.99
N MET A 136 -19.48 -9.55 28.81
CA MET A 136 -20.75 -9.07 28.29
C MET A 136 -20.48 -8.10 27.14
N TYR A 137 -21.47 -7.94 26.27
CA TYR A 137 -21.37 -7.06 25.10
C TYR A 137 -22.57 -6.11 25.08
N SER A 138 -22.34 -4.85 24.71
CA SER A 138 -23.43 -3.93 24.37
C SER A 138 -24.07 -4.31 23.04
N ASP A 139 -25.24 -3.73 22.77
CA ASP A 139 -25.72 -3.60 21.39
C ASP A 139 -24.70 -2.81 20.56
N ALA A 140 -24.62 -3.14 19.27
CA ALA A 140 -23.76 -2.43 18.33
C ALA A 140 -24.37 -1.08 17.94
N LYS A 141 -23.51 -0.09 17.70
CA LYS A 141 -23.86 1.22 17.17
C LYS A 141 -23.16 1.41 15.83
N THR A 142 -23.96 1.60 14.78
CA THR A 142 -23.46 1.88 13.43
C THR A 142 -23.09 3.36 13.29
N ILE A 143 -21.94 3.62 12.69
CA ILE A 143 -21.48 4.94 12.26
C ILE A 143 -21.10 4.84 10.78
N ASN A 144 -21.55 5.79 9.96
CA ASN A 144 -21.10 5.91 8.58
C ASN A 144 -19.77 6.66 8.54
N ILE A 145 -18.67 5.99 8.20
CA ILE A 145 -17.31 6.55 8.25
C ILE A 145 -16.64 6.48 6.88
N THR A 146 -16.00 7.58 6.47
CA THR A 146 -15.07 7.61 5.33
C THR A 146 -13.65 7.72 5.88
N ALA A 147 -12.84 6.68 5.73
CA ALA A 147 -11.42 6.69 6.07
C ALA A 147 -10.60 7.36 4.95
N TYR A 148 -9.45 7.97 5.28
CA TYR A 148 -8.50 8.44 4.27
C TYR A 148 -7.41 7.39 4.04
N SER A 149 -6.78 7.43 2.86
CA SER A 149 -5.68 6.53 2.54
C SER A 149 -4.45 6.88 3.38
N SER A 150 -3.77 5.89 3.95
CA SER A 150 -2.44 6.11 4.54
C SER A 150 -1.31 6.09 3.51
N LEU A 151 -1.65 5.94 2.21
CA LEU A 151 -0.68 6.07 1.14
C LEU A 151 -0.28 7.52 1.01
N LEU A 152 1.01 7.78 1.11
CA LEU A 152 1.60 9.09 0.92
C LEU A 152 1.43 9.47 -0.55
N ASP A 153 0.52 10.38 -0.90
CA ASP A 153 0.40 10.87 -2.28
C ASP A 153 1.21 12.17 -2.44
N LEU A 154 2.36 12.06 -3.09
CA LEU A 154 3.19 13.22 -3.37
C LEU A 154 2.78 13.94 -4.66
N SER A 155 1.79 13.48 -5.42
CA SER A 155 1.52 13.99 -6.76
C SER A 155 1.06 15.46 -6.78
N THR A 156 1.35 16.12 -7.90
CA THR A 156 0.90 17.48 -8.21
C THR A 156 0.12 17.46 -9.52
N ASN A 157 -0.55 18.56 -9.85
CA ASN A 157 -1.20 18.70 -11.15
C ASN A 157 -0.24 19.11 -12.27
N LEU A 158 1.06 19.30 -12.00
CA LEU A 158 2.07 19.56 -13.02
C LEU A 158 2.55 18.24 -13.63
N GLY A 159 2.70 18.22 -14.95
CA GLY A 159 3.18 17.05 -15.68
C GLY A 159 4.20 17.38 -16.76
N VAL A 160 4.95 16.37 -17.19
CA VAL A 160 5.87 16.41 -18.34
C VAL A 160 5.15 15.81 -19.56
N VAL A 161 5.09 16.58 -20.64
CA VAL A 161 4.46 16.21 -21.93
C VAL A 161 5.44 16.43 -23.07
N GLY A 162 5.33 15.68 -24.17
CA GLY A 162 5.98 16.02 -25.43
C GLY A 162 6.39 14.80 -26.24
N SER A 163 6.97 15.02 -27.42
CA SER A 163 7.42 13.93 -28.28
C SER A 163 8.47 13.02 -27.64
N GLY A 164 9.15 13.47 -26.57
CA GLY A 164 10.06 12.67 -25.76
C GLY A 164 9.37 11.78 -24.70
N THR A 165 8.08 11.98 -24.42
CA THR A 165 7.33 11.24 -23.38
C THR A 165 6.44 10.14 -23.98
N PRO A 166 5.91 9.23 -23.15
CA PRO A 166 4.99 8.18 -23.61
C PRO A 166 3.75 8.70 -24.35
N GLY A 167 3.12 9.76 -23.85
CA GLY A 167 1.88 10.30 -24.41
C GLY A 167 2.05 11.23 -25.61
N GLY A 168 3.29 11.54 -26.02
CA GLY A 168 3.54 12.52 -27.07
C GLY A 168 3.03 13.92 -26.69
N TRP A 169 2.57 14.69 -27.67
CA TRP A 169 1.93 16.00 -27.46
C TRP A 169 0.42 15.90 -27.15
N ASP A 170 -0.20 14.74 -27.42
CA ASP A 170 -1.64 14.52 -27.47
C ASP A 170 -2.12 13.51 -26.41
N ALA A 171 -1.78 13.72 -25.14
CA ALA A 171 -2.29 12.93 -24.01
C ALA A 171 -3.84 13.01 -23.79
N GLY A 172 -4.61 13.54 -24.75
CA GLY A 172 -6.02 13.91 -24.62
C GLY A 172 -7.03 13.00 -25.34
N SER A 173 -8.09 12.65 -24.60
CA SER A 173 -9.38 11.99 -24.90
C SER A 173 -9.45 10.65 -25.65
N ASP A 174 -8.61 10.40 -26.65
CA ASP A 174 -8.84 9.23 -27.52
C ASP A 174 -7.94 8.04 -27.15
N ARG A 175 -6.78 8.30 -26.52
CA ARG A 175 -5.80 7.30 -26.03
C ARG A 175 -5.02 7.86 -24.82
N PRO A 176 -5.51 7.72 -23.58
CA PRO A 176 -4.99 8.45 -22.42
C PRO A 176 -3.70 7.82 -21.88
N ILE A 177 -2.55 8.20 -22.43
CA ILE A 177 -1.31 8.13 -21.66
C ILE A 177 -1.11 9.50 -21.02
N LEU A 178 -1.34 9.59 -19.71
CA LEU A 178 -1.22 10.83 -18.96
C LEU A 178 0.22 11.38 -19.01
N ASP A 179 0.34 12.68 -18.76
CA ASP A 179 1.63 13.33 -18.56
C ASP A 179 2.40 12.65 -17.43
N ILE A 180 3.73 12.62 -17.53
CA ILE A 180 4.56 12.08 -16.45
C ILE A 180 4.39 13.02 -15.24
N PRO A 181 3.92 12.52 -14.09
CA PRO A 181 3.58 13.36 -12.96
C PRO A 181 4.82 13.94 -12.27
N PHE A 182 4.66 15.14 -11.73
CA PHE A 182 5.56 15.69 -10.72
C PHE A 182 5.06 15.37 -9.32
N TYR A 183 6.01 15.22 -8.40
CA TYR A 183 5.82 14.94 -6.99
C TYR A 183 6.39 16.06 -6.12
N THR A 184 5.72 16.36 -5.01
CA THR A 184 6.21 17.25 -3.96
C THR A 184 7.42 16.67 -3.25
N THR A 185 8.20 17.53 -2.61
CA THR A 185 9.36 17.14 -1.82
C THR A 185 9.31 17.80 -0.45
N SER A 186 10.21 17.40 0.46
CA SER A 186 10.41 18.08 1.75
C SER A 186 10.96 19.51 1.59
N THR A 187 11.44 19.88 0.40
CA THR A 187 11.87 21.24 0.09
C THR A 187 10.68 22.07 -0.41
N THR A 188 10.39 23.17 0.26
CA THR A 188 9.32 24.10 -0.13
C THR A 188 9.50 24.58 -1.57
N ASN A 189 8.39 24.66 -2.31
CA ASN A 189 8.33 25.11 -3.71
C ASN A 189 9.23 24.30 -4.67
N GLN A 190 9.51 23.03 -4.37
CA GLN A 190 10.25 22.12 -5.23
C GLN A 190 9.41 20.91 -5.59
N TYR A 191 9.30 20.64 -6.89
CA TYR A 191 8.66 19.45 -7.43
C TYR A 191 9.66 18.62 -8.24
N VAL A 192 9.51 17.29 -8.20
CA VAL A 192 10.37 16.34 -8.88
C VAL A 192 9.56 15.38 -9.74
N ALA A 193 9.96 15.16 -10.98
CA ALA A 193 9.47 14.07 -11.82
C ALA A 193 10.60 13.07 -12.09
N TYR A 194 10.28 11.78 -12.04
CA TYR A 194 11.16 10.70 -12.49
C TYR A 194 10.67 10.20 -13.84
N ALA A 195 11.41 10.52 -14.89
CA ALA A 195 10.95 10.38 -16.27
C ALA A 195 11.90 9.48 -17.08
N THR A 196 11.34 8.47 -17.74
CA THR A 196 12.02 7.78 -18.84
C THR A 196 11.59 8.43 -20.15
N LEU A 197 12.55 9.02 -20.85
CA LEU A 197 12.33 9.79 -22.06
C LEU A 197 12.99 9.10 -23.26
N ARG A 198 12.48 9.38 -24.46
CA ARG A 198 13.15 9.15 -25.74
C ARG A 198 13.67 10.48 -26.31
N THR A 199 14.57 10.40 -27.28
CA THR A 199 15.05 11.61 -27.98
C THR A 199 13.88 12.35 -28.62
N GLY A 200 13.74 13.62 -28.30
CA GLY A 200 12.59 14.42 -28.71
C GLY A 200 12.56 15.76 -27.98
N GLU A 201 11.36 16.23 -27.71
CA GLU A 201 11.09 17.50 -27.03
C GLU A 201 10.07 17.29 -25.91
N ILE A 202 10.15 18.12 -24.87
CA ILE A 202 9.19 18.16 -23.77
C ILE A 202 8.73 19.60 -23.46
N LYS A 203 7.63 19.69 -22.72
CA LYS A 203 7.13 20.86 -22.00
C LYS A 203 6.60 20.43 -20.64
N PHE A 204 6.34 21.40 -19.78
CA PHE A 204 5.59 21.20 -18.55
C PHE A 204 4.21 21.83 -18.68
N ARG A 205 3.16 21.17 -18.18
CA ARG A 205 1.81 21.74 -18.17
C ARG A 205 1.01 21.28 -16.97
N LYS A 206 -0.02 22.06 -16.62
CA LYS A 206 -0.93 21.72 -15.53
C LYS A 206 -2.15 20.96 -16.04
N ASP A 207 -2.67 20.07 -15.20
CA ASP A 207 -3.94 19.36 -15.36
C ASP A 207 -4.05 18.52 -16.64
N ASN A 208 -2.91 18.18 -17.28
CA ASN A 208 -2.87 17.57 -18.61
C ASN A 208 -3.52 18.46 -19.70
N LEU A 209 -3.56 19.78 -19.49
CA LEU A 209 -4.19 20.76 -20.38
C LEU A 209 -3.18 21.79 -20.90
N TRP A 210 -3.40 22.25 -22.14
CA TRP A 210 -2.57 23.29 -22.75
C TRP A 210 -2.85 24.71 -22.23
N THR A 211 -3.83 24.89 -21.34
CA THR A 211 -4.23 26.18 -20.77
C THR A 211 -3.10 26.86 -20.00
N GLU A 212 -2.34 26.08 -19.24
CA GLU A 212 -1.17 26.54 -18.48
C GLU A 212 0.01 25.61 -18.79
N ASN A 213 0.91 26.08 -19.67
CA ASN A 213 2.11 25.35 -20.06
C ASN A 213 3.35 26.24 -19.98
N PHE A 214 4.49 25.60 -19.76
CA PHE A 214 5.78 26.21 -19.51
C PHE A 214 6.85 25.56 -20.39
N GLY A 215 7.75 26.38 -20.89
CA GLY A 215 8.89 26.00 -21.72
C GLY A 215 10.09 26.87 -21.37
N ASP A 216 11.18 26.75 -22.13
CA ASP A 216 12.46 27.43 -21.88
C ASP A 216 12.91 28.23 -23.09
N ASP A 217 12.68 29.54 -23.04
CA ASP A 217 13.11 30.48 -24.06
C ASP A 217 14.61 30.78 -23.94
N GLY A 218 15.42 30.11 -24.77
CA GLY A 218 16.87 30.35 -24.83
C GLY A 218 17.71 29.26 -24.19
N ASN A 219 17.07 28.22 -23.65
CA ASN A 219 17.71 27.02 -23.09
C ASN A 219 18.66 27.36 -21.94
N ASP A 220 18.21 28.25 -21.05
CA ASP A 220 18.98 28.73 -19.89
C ASP A 220 18.49 28.16 -18.55
N GLY A 221 17.44 27.33 -18.59
CA GLY A 221 16.86 26.68 -17.42
C GLY A 221 15.80 27.50 -16.70
N THR A 222 15.46 28.71 -17.16
CA THR A 222 14.26 29.42 -16.67
C THR A 222 13.02 28.96 -17.42
N LEU A 223 11.87 29.06 -16.76
CA LEU A 223 10.58 28.64 -17.31
C LEU A 223 9.70 29.84 -17.59
N GLU A 224 9.26 29.96 -18.84
CA GLU A 224 8.33 30.97 -19.29
C GLU A 224 6.97 30.35 -19.62
N ALA A 225 5.91 31.07 -19.26
CA ALA A 225 4.56 30.70 -19.68
C ALA A 225 4.48 30.71 -21.22
N ASN A 226 4.11 29.57 -21.80
CA ASN A 226 4.12 29.32 -23.25
C ASN A 226 5.49 29.42 -23.92
N GLY A 227 6.60 29.27 -23.17
CA GLY A 227 7.96 29.26 -23.70
C GLY A 227 8.21 28.14 -24.71
N ALA A 228 9.40 28.14 -25.31
CA ALA A 228 9.81 27.16 -26.31
C ALA A 228 9.90 25.72 -25.75
N ASN A 229 9.81 24.74 -26.65
CA ASN A 229 9.98 23.33 -26.28
C ASN A 229 11.42 23.05 -25.80
N ILE A 230 11.56 22.14 -24.84
CA ILE A 230 12.85 21.72 -24.28
C ILE A 230 13.31 20.44 -24.98
N ALA A 231 14.47 20.47 -25.63
CA ALA A 231 15.02 19.29 -26.30
C ALA A 231 15.58 18.29 -25.28
N VAL A 232 15.32 17.00 -25.49
CA VAL A 232 15.76 15.90 -24.61
C VAL A 232 16.34 14.74 -25.40
N THR A 233 17.21 13.96 -24.76
CA THR A 233 17.74 12.70 -25.29
C THR A 233 17.11 11.51 -24.59
N ALA A 234 17.25 10.32 -25.18
CA ALA A 234 16.77 9.10 -24.53
C ALA A 234 17.52 8.79 -23.22
N GLY A 235 16.78 8.43 -22.16
CA GLY A 235 17.34 8.09 -20.85
C GLY A 235 16.33 8.21 -19.72
N SER A 236 16.74 7.80 -18.51
CA SER A 236 15.99 8.04 -17.28
C SER A 236 16.54 9.27 -16.56
N TYR A 237 15.66 10.18 -16.16
CA TYR A 237 15.99 11.49 -15.65
C TYR A 237 15.23 11.80 -14.36
N LYS A 238 15.87 12.58 -13.50
CA LYS A 238 15.20 13.36 -12.47
C LYS A 238 15.08 14.79 -12.99
N ILE A 239 13.84 15.26 -13.11
CA ILE A 239 13.54 16.64 -13.49
C ILE A 239 13.09 17.34 -12.22
N THR A 240 13.76 18.43 -11.86
CA THR A 240 13.40 19.24 -10.69
C THR A 240 12.86 20.58 -11.18
N VAL A 241 11.68 20.98 -10.72
CA VAL A 241 11.07 22.29 -10.98
C VAL A 241 10.99 23.08 -9.69
N MET A 242 11.43 24.33 -9.72
CA MET A 242 11.22 25.28 -8.62
C MET A 242 10.05 26.20 -8.95
N THR A 243 9.21 26.48 -7.96
CA THR A 243 8.03 27.35 -8.11
C THR A 243 8.09 28.58 -7.21
N ASP A 244 7.18 29.53 -7.44
CA ASP A 244 6.82 30.52 -6.43
C ASP A 244 5.81 29.95 -5.41
N ASP A 245 5.41 30.77 -4.42
CA ASP A 245 4.43 30.42 -3.38
C ASP A 245 3.01 30.20 -3.94
N SER A 246 2.77 30.53 -5.21
CA SER A 246 1.51 30.28 -5.93
C SER A 246 1.61 29.05 -6.85
N ALA A 247 2.66 28.23 -6.69
CA ALA A 247 2.94 27.06 -7.52
C ALA A 247 3.08 27.38 -9.03
N THR A 248 3.60 28.55 -9.37
CA THR A 248 4.01 28.90 -10.75
C THR A 248 5.44 28.41 -10.98
N PRO A 249 5.70 27.53 -11.98
CA PRO A 249 7.06 27.14 -12.35
C PRO A 249 7.93 28.34 -12.74
N LEU A 250 9.16 28.38 -12.21
CA LEU A 250 10.15 29.45 -12.43
C LEU A 250 11.41 28.96 -13.13
N SER A 251 11.88 27.77 -12.78
CA SER A 251 13.09 27.17 -13.36
C SER A 251 13.03 25.65 -13.27
N TYR A 252 13.88 24.99 -14.05
CA TYR A 252 14.06 23.55 -13.97
C TYR A 252 15.53 23.14 -14.06
N THR A 253 15.83 21.95 -13.54
CA THR A 253 17.04 21.20 -13.84
C THR A 253 16.67 19.78 -14.25
N MET A 254 17.52 19.15 -15.05
CA MET A 254 17.35 17.78 -15.46
C MET A 254 18.69 17.05 -15.45
N GLU A 255 18.74 15.91 -14.78
CA GLU A 255 19.95 15.09 -14.65
C GLU A 255 19.63 13.61 -14.86
N PRO A 256 20.56 12.81 -15.45
CA PRO A 256 20.39 11.36 -15.50
C PRO A 256 20.19 10.81 -14.09
N PHE A 257 19.16 9.98 -13.93
CA PHE A 257 18.78 9.45 -12.64
C PHE A 257 18.14 8.07 -12.79
N SER A 258 18.84 7.05 -12.32
CA SER A 258 18.32 5.69 -12.21
C SER A 258 18.97 4.98 -11.04
N TRP A 259 18.19 4.22 -10.27
CA TRP A 259 18.70 3.21 -9.38
C TRP A 259 18.50 1.84 -10.00
N GLY A 260 19.47 0.95 -9.80
CA GLY A 260 19.39 -0.40 -10.34
C GLY A 260 20.01 -1.46 -9.43
N LEU A 261 19.63 -2.72 -9.63
CA LEU A 261 20.27 -3.88 -9.03
C LEU A 261 21.37 -4.41 -9.95
N VAL A 262 22.53 -4.72 -9.35
CA VAL A 262 23.70 -5.30 -10.02
C VAL A 262 24.27 -6.44 -9.19
N GLY A 263 24.79 -7.49 -9.80
CA GLY A 263 25.39 -8.63 -9.11
C GLY A 263 25.11 -9.97 -9.78
N ASP A 264 25.86 -11.01 -9.44
CA ASP A 264 25.72 -12.35 -10.05
C ASP A 264 24.43 -13.08 -9.64
N GLY A 265 23.74 -12.61 -8.60
CA GLY A 265 22.36 -13.00 -8.29
C GLY A 265 21.30 -12.30 -9.15
N THR A 266 21.68 -11.29 -9.95
CA THR A 266 20.77 -10.48 -10.78
C THR A 266 20.87 -10.87 -12.27
N PRO A 267 19.84 -10.57 -13.11
CA PRO A 267 19.80 -11.01 -14.51
C PRO A 267 21.04 -10.67 -15.37
N ASN A 268 21.69 -9.54 -15.12
CA ASN A 268 22.80 -9.03 -15.94
C ASN A 268 24.18 -9.12 -15.27
N GLY A 269 24.28 -9.76 -14.09
CA GLY A 269 25.56 -9.92 -13.41
C GLY A 269 26.17 -8.59 -12.94
N TRP A 270 27.49 -8.58 -12.77
CA TRP A 270 28.27 -7.40 -12.35
C TRP A 270 28.54 -6.36 -13.45
N ASN A 271 28.27 -6.72 -14.72
CA ASN A 271 28.62 -5.89 -15.88
C ASN A 271 27.48 -4.95 -16.32
N GLY A 272 26.26 -5.18 -15.83
CA GLY A 272 25.09 -4.42 -16.22
C GLY A 272 24.65 -4.67 -17.68
N PRO A 273 23.70 -3.86 -18.20
CA PRO A 273 23.03 -2.77 -17.48
C PRO A 273 22.28 -3.29 -16.25
N ASP A 274 22.13 -2.45 -15.24
CA ASP A 274 21.47 -2.82 -13.99
C ASP A 274 19.99 -3.14 -14.24
N THR A 275 19.41 -3.98 -13.38
CA THR A 275 17.96 -4.17 -13.38
C THR A 275 17.34 -2.91 -12.79
N PRO A 276 16.60 -2.09 -13.56
CA PRO A 276 16.18 -0.77 -13.11
C PRO A 276 15.10 -0.85 -12.04
N LEU A 277 15.18 0.03 -11.04
CA LEU A 277 14.10 0.29 -10.10
C LEU A 277 13.24 1.46 -10.62
N THR A 278 11.96 1.42 -10.28
CA THR A 278 10.97 2.46 -10.59
C THR A 278 10.59 3.20 -9.32
N TYR A 279 10.45 4.51 -9.40
CA TYR A 279 9.99 5.31 -8.28
C TYR A 279 8.53 4.99 -7.92
N ASN A 280 8.27 4.79 -6.64
CA ASN A 280 6.96 4.59 -6.05
C ASN A 280 6.60 5.81 -5.20
N SER A 281 5.76 6.67 -5.77
CA SER A 281 5.33 7.91 -5.13
C SER A 281 4.44 7.71 -3.91
N TYR A 282 3.78 6.55 -3.79
CA TYR A 282 2.86 6.25 -2.69
C TYR A 282 3.57 6.03 -1.33
N GLN A 283 4.88 5.82 -1.37
CA GLN A 283 5.71 5.55 -0.19
C GLN A 283 7.08 6.24 -0.26
N ASP A 284 7.31 7.10 -1.25
CA ASP A 284 8.60 7.77 -1.52
C ASP A 284 9.83 6.83 -1.51
N ASN A 285 9.72 5.72 -2.25
CA ASN A 285 10.78 4.72 -2.36
C ASN A 285 10.94 4.21 -3.81
N PHE A 286 11.91 3.33 -4.06
CA PHE A 286 12.16 2.74 -5.38
C PHE A 286 11.89 1.24 -5.33
N LYS A 287 11.20 0.70 -6.34
CA LYS A 287 10.83 -0.72 -6.39
C LYS A 287 11.15 -1.41 -7.71
N ALA A 288 11.42 -2.71 -7.65
CA ALA A 288 11.59 -3.58 -8.82
C ALA A 288 10.96 -4.96 -8.57
N ALA A 289 10.26 -5.50 -9.56
CA ALA A 289 9.90 -6.91 -9.60
C ALA A 289 11.02 -7.66 -10.31
N VAL A 290 11.59 -8.67 -9.66
CA VAL A 290 12.79 -9.36 -10.16
C VAL A 290 12.74 -10.85 -9.94
N THR A 291 13.54 -11.56 -10.72
CA THR A 291 13.86 -12.97 -10.48
C THR A 291 15.35 -13.05 -10.24
N LEU A 292 15.72 -13.55 -9.06
CA LEU A 292 17.09 -13.67 -8.61
C LEU A 292 17.53 -15.13 -8.67
N THR A 293 18.83 -15.33 -8.80
CA THR A 293 19.52 -16.60 -8.60
C THR A 293 20.31 -16.57 -7.30
N ASP A 294 20.73 -17.72 -6.79
CA ASP A 294 21.69 -17.77 -5.70
C ASP A 294 22.96 -16.98 -6.08
N GLY A 295 23.36 -16.04 -5.25
CA GLY A 295 24.49 -15.16 -5.54
C GLY A 295 24.49 -13.91 -4.66
N GLU A 296 24.99 -12.82 -5.22
CA GLU A 296 25.14 -11.54 -4.55
C GLU A 296 24.53 -10.41 -5.40
N MET A 297 24.11 -9.34 -4.73
CA MET A 297 23.65 -8.10 -5.35
C MET A 297 24.13 -6.83 -4.64
N LYS A 298 24.00 -5.70 -5.30
CA LYS A 298 24.15 -4.33 -4.79
C LYS A 298 23.15 -3.40 -5.47
N PHE A 299 22.88 -2.26 -4.84
CA PHE A 299 22.19 -1.14 -5.48
C PHE A 299 23.22 -0.18 -6.07
N ARG A 300 23.01 0.26 -7.30
CA ARG A 300 23.95 1.12 -8.02
C ARG A 300 23.22 2.29 -8.69
N PHE A 301 23.76 3.48 -8.51
CA PHE A 301 23.22 4.69 -9.10
C PHE A 301 23.77 4.88 -10.51
N ASN A 302 22.91 5.24 -11.46
CA ASN A 302 23.26 5.56 -12.84
C ASN A 302 24.14 4.53 -13.55
N ASN A 303 24.00 3.24 -13.22
CA ASN A 303 24.84 2.16 -13.75
C ASN A 303 26.35 2.37 -13.51
N ASP A 304 26.72 3.19 -12.52
CA ASP A 304 28.09 3.60 -12.25
C ASP A 304 28.49 3.29 -10.80
N TRP A 305 29.74 2.89 -10.61
CA TRP A 305 30.25 2.49 -9.29
C TRP A 305 30.48 3.65 -8.32
N GLY A 306 30.43 4.91 -8.78
CA GLY A 306 30.67 6.09 -7.96
C GLY A 306 29.73 6.19 -6.76
N VAL A 307 28.45 5.87 -6.91
CA VAL A 307 27.48 5.80 -5.81
C VAL A 307 26.77 4.45 -5.86
N ASN A 308 27.00 3.63 -4.84
CA ASN A 308 26.41 2.31 -4.70
C ASN A 308 26.20 1.98 -3.22
N PHE A 309 25.26 1.09 -2.95
CA PHE A 309 24.94 0.63 -1.61
C PHE A 309 25.08 -0.89 -1.50
N GLY A 310 25.52 -1.31 -0.32
CA GLY A 310 25.58 -2.69 0.14
C GLY A 310 24.95 -2.82 1.53
N ASP A 311 25.23 -3.93 2.20
CA ASP A 311 24.79 -4.19 3.58
C ASP A 311 25.93 -4.81 4.40
N ASP A 312 26.54 -4.01 5.27
CA ASP A 312 27.58 -4.42 6.20
C ASP A 312 26.95 -5.04 7.46
N GLY A 313 26.77 -6.37 7.44
CA GLY A 313 26.30 -7.11 8.62
C GLY A 313 24.95 -7.79 8.43
N LEU A 314 24.31 -7.59 7.28
CA LEU A 314 23.06 -8.23 6.87
C LEU A 314 21.90 -7.89 7.79
N ASP A 315 21.81 -6.63 8.20
CA ASP A 315 20.76 -6.13 9.09
C ASP A 315 19.66 -5.34 8.35
N GLY A 316 19.78 -5.21 7.03
CA GLY A 316 18.79 -4.54 6.18
C GLY A 316 19.01 -3.03 6.05
N THR A 317 20.08 -2.47 6.63
CA THR A 317 20.46 -1.07 6.40
C THR A 317 21.43 -0.94 5.23
N LEU A 318 21.45 0.26 4.62
CA LEU A 318 22.25 0.55 3.45
C LEU A 318 23.53 1.29 3.82
N GLU A 319 24.68 0.73 3.49
CA GLU A 319 25.97 1.41 3.64
C GLU A 319 26.55 1.78 2.27
N GLY A 320 26.98 3.04 2.17
CA GLY A 320 27.65 3.55 0.97
C GLY A 320 28.94 2.76 0.70
N GLY A 321 28.99 2.03 -0.41
CA GLY A 321 30.11 1.14 -0.73
C GLY A 321 30.24 -0.09 0.18
N GLY A 322 29.20 -0.45 0.93
CA GLY A 322 29.21 -1.60 1.84
C GLY A 322 29.38 -2.96 1.15
N ALA A 323 29.36 -4.04 1.92
CA ALA A 323 29.49 -5.40 1.44
C ALA A 323 28.38 -5.80 0.45
N ASN A 324 28.65 -6.83 -0.34
CA ASN A 324 27.64 -7.40 -1.24
C ASN A 324 26.50 -8.03 -0.43
N ILE A 325 25.27 -7.90 -0.92
CA ILE A 325 24.08 -8.46 -0.30
C ILE A 325 23.88 -9.88 -0.86
N PRO A 326 23.99 -10.95 -0.05
CA PRO A 326 23.71 -12.29 -0.50
C PRO A 326 22.21 -12.46 -0.76
N VAL A 327 21.88 -13.10 -1.88
CA VAL A 327 20.50 -13.39 -2.29
C VAL A 327 20.33 -14.85 -2.63
N SER A 328 19.11 -15.35 -2.46
CA SER A 328 18.72 -16.71 -2.84
C SER A 328 17.88 -16.69 -4.11
N ALA A 329 17.88 -17.82 -4.81
CA ALA A 329 17.05 -17.99 -5.98
C ALA A 329 15.56 -17.86 -5.64
N GLY A 330 14.85 -17.01 -6.40
CA GLY A 330 13.44 -16.75 -6.14
C GLY A 330 12.90 -15.54 -6.90
N HIS A 331 11.65 -15.20 -6.61
CA HIS A 331 10.93 -14.08 -7.18
C HIS A 331 10.64 -13.07 -6.07
N TYR A 332 10.91 -11.80 -6.35
CA TYR A 332 10.88 -10.77 -5.31
C TYR A 332 10.31 -9.46 -5.83
N ILE A 333 9.62 -8.74 -4.95
CA ILE A 333 9.56 -7.28 -5.00
C ILE A 333 10.70 -6.76 -4.14
N VAL A 334 11.62 -6.02 -4.77
CA VAL A 334 12.71 -5.34 -4.09
C VAL A 334 12.30 -3.91 -3.81
N THR A 335 12.51 -3.45 -2.58
CA THR A 335 12.33 -2.06 -2.19
C THR A 335 13.67 -1.46 -1.79
N LEU A 336 13.96 -0.26 -2.30
CA LEU A 336 15.07 0.61 -1.90
C LEU A 336 14.47 1.88 -1.32
N ASP A 337 14.70 2.13 -0.03
CA ASP A 337 14.26 3.33 0.67
C ASP A 337 15.47 4.19 1.05
N LEU A 338 15.60 5.33 0.37
CA LEU A 338 16.69 6.28 0.59
C LEU A 338 16.42 7.26 1.74
N ASN A 339 15.16 7.37 2.18
CA ASN A 339 14.77 8.21 3.31
C ASN A 339 15.13 7.54 4.64
N THR A 340 14.89 6.24 4.75
CA THR A 340 15.23 5.43 5.92
C THR A 340 16.60 4.74 5.81
N GLN A 341 17.22 4.76 4.63
CA GLN A 341 18.45 4.02 4.32
C GLN A 341 18.32 2.52 4.57
N THR A 342 17.24 1.92 4.08
CA THR A 342 16.95 0.48 4.21
C THR A 342 16.57 -0.14 2.88
N TYR A 343 16.64 -1.46 2.79
CA TYR A 343 16.07 -2.22 1.67
C TYR A 343 15.26 -3.41 2.16
N GLU A 344 14.42 -3.94 1.27
CA GLU A 344 13.61 -5.13 1.53
C GLU A 344 13.58 -6.03 0.29
N LEU A 345 13.58 -7.35 0.55
CA LEU A 345 13.37 -8.41 -0.44
C LEU A 345 12.12 -9.19 -0.06
N GLU A 346 10.97 -8.77 -0.57
CA GLU A 346 9.71 -9.45 -0.33
C GLU A 346 9.53 -10.59 -1.34
N ALA A 347 9.61 -11.84 -0.87
CA ALA A 347 9.39 -13.01 -1.73
C ALA A 347 7.92 -13.08 -2.15
N THR A 348 7.66 -13.05 -3.46
CA THR A 348 6.30 -13.09 -4.01
C THR A 348 6.31 -13.53 -5.47
N ASP A 349 5.15 -13.94 -5.96
CA ASP A 349 5.00 -14.28 -7.37
C ASP A 349 5.07 -13.02 -8.24
N VAL A 350 5.78 -13.11 -9.36
CA VAL A 350 5.95 -12.02 -10.32
C VAL A 350 5.40 -12.40 -11.69
N TRP A 351 4.70 -11.47 -12.33
CA TRP A 351 4.26 -11.63 -13.72
C TRP A 351 5.34 -11.16 -14.68
N GLY A 352 5.48 -11.84 -15.81
CA GLY A 352 6.44 -11.44 -16.83
C GLY A 352 5.94 -11.60 -18.26
N LEU A 353 6.35 -10.67 -19.10
CA LEU A 353 6.17 -10.66 -20.54
C LEU A 353 7.29 -11.46 -21.23
N VAL A 354 6.91 -12.37 -22.11
CA VAL A 354 7.80 -13.24 -22.90
C VAL A 354 7.30 -13.30 -24.35
N GLY A 355 8.17 -13.59 -25.31
CA GLY A 355 7.78 -13.75 -26.72
C GLY A 355 8.89 -13.39 -27.68
N ASP A 356 8.77 -13.77 -28.96
CA ASP A 356 9.74 -13.35 -30.00
C ASP A 356 9.68 -11.86 -30.29
N ALA A 357 8.56 -11.20 -29.99
CA ALA A 357 8.45 -9.75 -30.00
C ALA A 357 9.06 -9.07 -28.76
N ALA A 358 9.18 -9.78 -27.62
CA ALA A 358 9.71 -9.24 -26.38
C ALA A 358 11.25 -9.16 -26.38
N PRO A 359 11.88 -8.27 -25.59
CA PRO A 359 13.33 -8.05 -25.63
C PRO A 359 14.20 -9.30 -25.45
N ASN A 360 13.71 -10.28 -24.69
CA ASN A 360 14.47 -11.46 -24.29
C ASN A 360 14.02 -12.76 -24.98
N GLY A 361 13.11 -12.70 -25.96
CA GLY A 361 12.64 -13.89 -26.68
C GLY A 361 11.80 -14.85 -25.82
N TRP A 362 11.63 -16.08 -26.31
CA TRP A 362 10.89 -17.15 -25.60
C TRP A 362 11.69 -17.82 -24.47
N ASP A 363 13.01 -17.87 -24.63
CA ASP A 363 13.93 -18.64 -23.79
C ASP A 363 14.69 -17.78 -22.77
N GLY A 364 14.64 -16.45 -22.91
CA GLY A 364 15.28 -15.53 -21.98
C GLY A 364 14.43 -15.23 -20.73
N PRO A 365 14.99 -14.49 -19.76
CA PRO A 365 14.25 -14.03 -18.59
C PRO A 365 13.10 -13.11 -19.02
N ASN A 366 11.94 -13.22 -18.39
CA ASN A 366 10.82 -12.37 -18.77
C ASN A 366 11.08 -10.92 -18.34
N LEU A 367 10.54 -9.97 -19.11
CA LEU A 367 10.41 -8.60 -18.65
C LEU A 367 9.31 -8.57 -17.58
N LYS A 368 9.63 -8.09 -16.37
CA LYS A 368 8.71 -8.16 -15.23
C LYS A 368 7.70 -7.02 -15.25
N PHE A 369 6.46 -7.36 -14.93
CA PHE A 369 5.47 -6.35 -14.57
C PHE A 369 5.65 -5.93 -13.12
N LEU A 370 5.49 -4.64 -12.85
CA LEU A 370 5.38 -4.09 -11.50
C LEU A 370 3.91 -4.00 -11.10
N PRO A 371 3.50 -4.48 -9.91
CA PRO A 371 2.16 -4.21 -9.41
C PRO A 371 1.96 -2.71 -9.17
N ASP A 372 0.71 -2.25 -9.25
CA ASP A 372 0.30 -0.97 -8.70
C ASP A 372 0.54 -0.97 -7.19
N PHE A 373 1.47 -0.14 -6.74
CA PHE A 373 1.78 0.01 -5.31
C PHE A 373 0.86 1.01 -4.60
N GLY A 374 -0.07 1.61 -5.35
CA GLY A 374 -1.00 2.62 -4.88
C GLY A 374 -2.36 2.04 -4.62
N ILE A 375 -3.33 2.52 -5.40
CA ILE A 375 -4.75 2.32 -5.13
C ILE A 375 -5.41 1.28 -6.03
N ASN A 376 -4.78 0.87 -7.14
CA ASN A 376 -5.39 -0.04 -8.11
C ASN A 376 -4.94 -1.48 -7.88
N GLU A 377 -5.47 -2.12 -6.83
CA GLU A 377 -5.16 -3.52 -6.55
C GLU A 377 -5.45 -4.41 -7.78
N GLY A 378 -4.53 -5.33 -8.08
CA GLY A 378 -4.64 -6.24 -9.21
C GLY A 378 -4.15 -5.68 -10.56
N PHE A 379 -3.70 -4.42 -10.62
CA PHE A 379 -3.09 -3.85 -11.82
C PHE A 379 -1.57 -4.05 -11.83
N TYR A 380 -1.03 -4.36 -13.00
CA TYR A 380 0.37 -4.64 -13.23
C TYR A 380 0.85 -3.92 -14.49
N TYR A 381 2.03 -3.30 -14.43
CA TYR A 381 2.53 -2.40 -15.47
C TYR A 381 3.91 -2.77 -15.99
N ILE A 382 4.09 -2.63 -17.29
CA ILE A 382 5.40 -2.45 -17.94
C ILE A 382 5.34 -1.12 -18.68
N ASN A 383 6.27 -0.21 -18.39
CA ASN A 383 6.30 1.11 -19.03
C ASN A 383 7.49 1.22 -19.99
N GLY A 384 7.23 1.69 -21.21
CA GLY A 384 8.26 1.99 -22.21
C GLY A 384 8.99 0.78 -22.80
N VAL A 385 8.35 -0.40 -22.85
CA VAL A 385 8.98 -1.56 -23.49
C VAL A 385 9.02 -1.41 -25.00
N THR A 386 10.18 -1.62 -25.60
CA THR A 386 10.30 -1.71 -27.07
C THR A 386 10.05 -3.15 -27.51
N LEU A 387 9.01 -3.34 -28.33
CA LEU A 387 8.65 -4.61 -28.94
C LEU A 387 9.03 -4.62 -30.43
N THR A 388 9.27 -5.82 -30.96
CA THR A 388 9.39 -6.04 -32.41
C THR A 388 8.11 -6.65 -32.98
N ASN A 389 8.02 -6.84 -34.29
CA ASN A 389 6.89 -7.57 -34.88
C ASN A 389 6.99 -9.04 -34.49
N GLY A 390 5.93 -9.60 -33.90
CA GLY A 390 5.91 -11.00 -33.47
C GLY A 390 4.75 -11.25 -32.51
N GLU A 391 4.98 -12.16 -31.57
CA GLU A 391 4.02 -12.57 -30.57
C GLU A 391 4.59 -12.37 -29.15
N ILE A 392 3.68 -12.11 -28.20
CA ILE A 392 3.97 -12.06 -26.76
C ILE A 392 3.03 -12.98 -25.99
N LYS A 393 3.39 -13.23 -24.73
CA LYS A 393 2.62 -13.99 -23.75
C LYS A 393 2.93 -13.47 -22.35
N VAL A 394 2.00 -13.65 -21.41
CA VAL A 394 2.22 -13.33 -20.00
C VAL A 394 2.30 -14.63 -19.21
N ARG A 395 3.32 -14.79 -18.37
CA ARG A 395 3.49 -15.98 -17.53
C ARG A 395 4.01 -15.63 -16.15
N GLN A 396 3.58 -16.38 -15.14
CA GLN A 396 4.02 -16.22 -13.77
C GLN A 396 5.41 -16.84 -13.59
N ASN A 397 6.29 -16.19 -12.83
CA ASN A 397 7.50 -16.80 -12.29
C ASN A 397 8.44 -17.42 -13.35
N ASP A 398 8.45 -16.87 -14.57
CA ASP A 398 9.23 -17.38 -15.70
C ASP A 398 8.94 -18.85 -16.05
N ALA A 399 7.76 -19.32 -15.69
CA ALA A 399 7.35 -20.70 -15.85
C ALA A 399 6.02 -20.80 -16.62
N TRP A 400 5.83 -21.93 -17.31
CA TRP A 400 4.62 -22.19 -18.10
C TRP A 400 3.45 -22.72 -17.26
N GLY A 401 3.63 -22.99 -15.96
CA GLY A 401 2.59 -23.56 -15.10
C GLY A 401 1.33 -22.70 -15.03
N LEU A 402 1.49 -21.38 -14.94
CA LEU A 402 0.41 -20.41 -15.01
C LEU A 402 0.78 -19.31 -16.01
N ASN A 403 0.04 -19.26 -17.12
CA ASN A 403 0.25 -18.30 -18.20
C ASN A 403 -1.08 -17.89 -18.81
N TYR A 404 -1.11 -16.70 -19.40
CA TYR A 404 -2.26 -16.12 -20.04
C TYR A 404 -1.92 -15.69 -21.47
N GLY A 405 -2.87 -15.91 -22.36
CA GLY A 405 -2.88 -15.44 -23.74
C GLY A 405 -4.25 -14.85 -24.08
N ASP A 406 -4.48 -14.48 -25.33
CA ASP A 406 -5.71 -13.82 -25.79
C ASP A 406 -6.30 -14.60 -26.97
N ASP A 407 -7.35 -15.37 -26.71
CA ASP A 407 -8.09 -16.14 -27.70
C ASP A 407 -9.06 -15.24 -28.48
N GLY A 408 -8.53 -14.44 -29.40
CA GLY A 408 -9.37 -13.59 -30.26
C GLY A 408 -8.82 -12.19 -30.48
N ASN A 409 -7.76 -11.84 -29.76
CA ASN A 409 -7.15 -10.51 -29.74
C ASN A 409 -8.16 -9.43 -29.33
N ASP A 410 -9.01 -9.74 -28.34
CA ASP A 410 -10.03 -8.82 -27.82
C ASP A 410 -9.62 -8.12 -26.51
N GLY A 411 -8.43 -8.44 -26.00
CA GLY A 411 -7.86 -7.90 -24.77
C GLY A 411 -8.30 -8.64 -23.51
N ILE A 412 -9.21 -9.60 -23.59
CA ILE A 412 -9.59 -10.49 -22.48
C ILE A 412 -8.63 -11.67 -22.50
N MET A 413 -8.11 -12.04 -21.33
CA MET A 413 -7.01 -12.97 -21.22
C MET A 413 -7.47 -14.33 -20.68
N GLU A 414 -7.23 -15.40 -21.44
CA GLU A 414 -7.51 -16.77 -21.06
C GLU A 414 -6.29 -17.48 -20.51
N GLN A 415 -6.49 -18.27 -19.46
CA GLN A 415 -5.44 -19.16 -18.97
C GLN A 415 -5.06 -20.16 -20.07
N ASN A 416 -3.79 -20.19 -20.45
CA ASN A 416 -3.25 -20.96 -21.57
C ASN A 416 -3.79 -20.56 -22.96
N GLY A 417 -4.37 -19.36 -23.12
CA GLY A 417 -4.83 -18.83 -24.40
C GLY A 417 -3.72 -18.67 -25.45
N ALA A 418 -4.10 -18.30 -26.67
CA ALA A 418 -3.19 -18.07 -27.79
C ALA A 418 -2.17 -16.96 -27.50
N ASN A 419 -1.04 -16.99 -28.20
CA ASN A 419 -0.08 -15.89 -28.11
C ASN A 419 -0.68 -14.61 -28.71
N ILE A 420 -0.29 -13.46 -28.16
CA ILE A 420 -0.83 -12.16 -28.56
C ILE A 420 0.07 -11.57 -29.65
N PRO A 421 -0.43 -11.34 -30.88
CA PRO A 421 0.36 -10.71 -31.93
C PRO A 421 0.55 -9.22 -31.65
N VAL A 422 1.75 -8.71 -31.88
CA VAL A 422 2.10 -7.30 -31.66
C VAL A 422 2.92 -6.74 -32.82
N THR A 423 2.78 -5.44 -33.03
CA THR A 423 3.59 -4.68 -33.99
C THR A 423 4.77 -4.01 -33.30
N ALA A 424 5.84 -3.79 -34.05
CA ALA A 424 7.02 -3.10 -33.55
C ALA A 424 6.67 -1.68 -33.09
N GLY A 425 7.14 -1.30 -31.91
CA GLY A 425 6.83 -0.02 -31.27
C GLY A 425 7.29 0.02 -29.82
N THR A 426 7.12 1.16 -29.17
CA THR A 426 7.36 1.29 -27.72
C THR A 426 6.01 1.38 -27.02
N TYR A 427 5.79 0.57 -25.98
CA TYR A 427 4.47 0.42 -25.35
C TYR A 427 4.54 0.60 -23.83
N ASN A 428 3.48 1.17 -23.26
CA ASN A 428 3.07 0.89 -21.90
C ASN A 428 2.06 -0.27 -21.94
N ILE A 429 2.29 -1.32 -21.18
CA ILE A 429 1.44 -2.51 -21.13
C ILE A 429 0.82 -2.59 -19.74
N VAL A 430 -0.50 -2.71 -19.70
CA VAL A 430 -1.28 -2.92 -18.48
C VAL A 430 -1.79 -4.36 -18.49
N PHE A 431 -1.59 -5.07 -17.40
CA PHE A 431 -2.21 -6.36 -17.13
C PHE A 431 -3.08 -6.24 -15.87
N ASP A 432 -4.38 -6.44 -16.03
CA ASP A 432 -5.40 -6.13 -15.03
C ASP A 432 -6.10 -7.40 -14.55
N PHE A 433 -6.02 -7.68 -13.24
CA PHE A 433 -6.70 -8.78 -12.56
C PHE A 433 -7.86 -8.33 -11.67
N SER A 434 -8.21 -7.03 -11.65
CA SER A 434 -9.25 -6.48 -10.77
C SER A 434 -10.66 -6.95 -11.17
N GLY A 435 -10.84 -7.35 -12.43
CA GLY A 435 -12.11 -7.85 -12.98
C GLY A 435 -12.35 -9.35 -12.81
N ALA A 436 -13.51 -9.81 -13.26
CA ALA A 436 -13.87 -11.24 -13.27
C ALA A 436 -13.03 -12.08 -14.24
N SER A 437 -12.40 -11.44 -15.23
CA SER A 437 -11.46 -12.04 -16.17
C SER A 437 -10.26 -11.11 -16.33
N PRO A 438 -9.03 -11.63 -16.39
CA PRO A 438 -7.87 -10.78 -16.58
C PRO A 438 -7.91 -10.09 -17.94
N MET A 439 -7.36 -8.88 -18.04
CA MET A 439 -7.31 -8.12 -19.30
C MET A 439 -5.90 -7.62 -19.57
N ILE A 440 -5.54 -7.51 -20.84
CA ILE A 440 -4.29 -6.87 -21.27
C ILE A 440 -4.58 -5.67 -22.18
N SER A 441 -3.82 -4.59 -22.01
CA SER A 441 -3.89 -3.41 -22.87
C SER A 441 -2.49 -2.96 -23.26
N LEU A 442 -2.28 -2.76 -24.56
CA LEU A 442 -1.02 -2.28 -25.13
C LEU A 442 -1.20 -0.84 -25.64
N ASN A 443 -0.58 0.11 -24.94
CA ASN A 443 -0.65 1.52 -25.27
C ASN A 443 0.66 1.97 -25.90
N GLU A 444 0.66 2.10 -27.23
CA GLU A 444 1.83 2.57 -27.99
C GLU A 444 2.16 4.03 -27.65
N TRP A 445 3.44 4.31 -27.46
CA TRP A 445 3.94 5.68 -27.29
C TRP A 445 3.73 6.47 -28.58
N GLN A 446 3.13 7.66 -28.47
CA GLN A 446 2.75 8.49 -29.63
C GLN A 446 3.89 9.31 -30.20
#